data_AF-A0AAU4P195-F1
#
_entry.id   AF-A0AAU4P195-F1
#
_cell.length_a   1.000
_cell.length_b   1.000
_cell.length_c   1.000
_cell.angle_alpha   90.00
_cell.angle_beta   90.00
_cell.angle_gamma   90.00
#
_symmetry.space_group_name_H-M   'P 1'
#
loop_
_entity.id
_entity.type
_entity.pdbx_description
1 polymer ?
#
loop_
_entity_poly.entity_id
_entity_poly.type
_entity_poly.pdbx_seq_one_letter_code
_entity_poly.pdbx_strand_id
1 'polypeptide(L)'
;MTGEEGLSAELSATAELLSRTGDLDESSAPTPWLVRQVLSSQHDDVQLTHWTASTVIDDNVQAPVFDEATFTWLHRGLPGGYEFPNGHAGLMHTYGYLLSTVITPYGLKRQRWLTNDLAIAFGKEPTYLQPTASETPLMERVASTVLPALSDPVGTTRVVLAFDEVVDTVNAMRTVFVADPGSGSTAVVYGLVTSSKTQIVSTFPVQPLAQEWARTRLSEPTRYRFNYAPPTASPGSAFDGSTEVLVSRV
;
A
#
# COMPACT_ATOMS: atom_id res chain seq x y z
N MET A 1 24.25 14.73 5.91
CA MET A 1 22.92 14.10 5.78
C MET A 1 22.82 13.53 4.39
N THR A 2 22.52 12.25 4.27
CA THR A 2 22.17 11.65 2.98
C THR A 2 20.85 12.26 2.47
N GLY A 3 20.54 12.13 1.17
CA GLY A 3 19.28 12.64 0.62
C GLY A 3 18.04 12.04 1.30
N GLU A 4 18.13 10.79 1.76
CA GLU A 4 17.06 10.10 2.48
C GLU A 4 16.82 10.68 3.89
N GLU A 5 17.88 10.96 4.64
CA GLU A 5 17.77 11.57 5.98
C GLU A 5 17.11 12.95 5.92
N GLY A 6 17.49 13.75 4.91
CA GLY A 6 16.89 15.08 4.69
C GLY A 6 15.40 14.98 4.40
N LEU A 7 15.01 14.11 3.46
CA LEU A 7 13.60 13.91 3.10
C LEU A 7 12.78 13.38 4.28
N SER A 8 13.34 12.45 5.07
CA SER A 8 12.65 11.93 6.27
C SER A 8 12.45 13.01 7.34
N ALA A 9 13.39 13.95 7.49
CA ALA A 9 13.24 15.09 8.39
C ALA A 9 12.12 16.04 7.92
N GLU A 10 12.08 16.37 6.61
CA GLU A 10 11.01 17.20 6.04
C GLU A 10 9.62 16.56 6.16
N LEU A 11 9.52 15.25 5.94
CA LEU A 11 8.28 14.49 6.14
C LEU A 11 7.82 14.50 7.61
N SER A 12 8.76 14.42 8.55
CA SER A 12 8.44 14.51 9.99
C SER A 12 7.94 15.90 10.37
N ALA A 13 8.61 16.95 9.88
CA ALA A 13 8.17 18.34 10.10
C ALA A 13 6.78 18.59 9.48
N THR A 14 6.50 18.00 8.31
CA THR A 14 5.19 18.10 7.64
C THR A 14 4.11 17.39 8.45
N ALA A 15 4.38 16.18 8.96
CA ALA A 15 3.44 15.45 9.81
C ALA A 15 3.14 16.22 11.11
N GLU A 16 4.16 16.80 11.75
CA GLU A 16 3.99 17.61 12.97
C GLU A 16 3.17 18.88 12.69
N LEU A 17 3.44 19.57 11.58
CA LEU A 17 2.66 20.74 11.17
C LEU A 17 1.19 20.35 10.97
N LEU A 18 0.92 19.30 10.19
CA LEU A 18 -0.44 18.82 9.93
C LEU A 18 -1.16 18.40 11.21
N SER A 19 -0.48 17.71 12.12
CA SER A 19 -1.06 17.31 13.42
C SER A 19 -1.49 18.52 14.25
N ARG A 20 -0.75 19.63 14.15
CA ARG A 20 -1.02 20.87 14.89
C ARG A 20 -2.09 21.75 14.26
N THR A 21 -2.13 21.83 12.93
CA THR A 21 -3.01 22.77 12.20
C THR A 21 -4.28 22.12 11.68
N GLY A 22 -4.29 20.80 11.51
CA GLY A 22 -5.35 20.06 10.81
C GLY A 22 -5.38 20.33 9.29
N ASP A 23 -4.42 21.10 8.78
CA ASP A 23 -4.38 21.49 7.37
C ASP A 23 -2.96 21.70 6.85
N LEU A 24 -2.76 21.39 5.57
CA LEU A 24 -1.55 21.70 4.82
C LEU A 24 -1.93 22.36 3.51
N ASP A 25 -1.29 23.50 3.25
CA ASP A 25 -1.25 24.13 1.93
C ASP A 25 0.16 24.04 1.33
N GLU A 26 0.26 24.15 0.02
CA GLU A 26 1.53 24.00 -0.69
C GLU A 26 2.55 25.09 -0.32
N SER A 27 2.09 26.30 0.02
CA SER A 27 2.98 27.42 0.30
C SER A 27 3.64 27.36 1.68
N SER A 28 3.03 26.64 2.62
CA SER A 28 3.48 26.51 4.01
C SER A 28 4.04 25.14 4.37
N ALA A 29 3.77 24.11 3.57
CA ALA A 29 4.24 22.75 3.85
C ALA A 29 5.76 22.60 3.63
N PRO A 30 6.50 21.97 4.57
CA PRO A 30 7.91 21.61 4.35
C PRO A 30 8.11 20.71 3.12
N THR A 31 7.13 19.87 2.79
CA THR A 31 7.10 19.07 1.55
C THR A 31 5.97 19.52 0.60
N PRO A 32 6.15 20.59 -0.18
CA PRO A 32 5.10 21.11 -1.08
C PRO A 32 4.70 20.11 -2.17
N TRP A 33 5.64 19.28 -2.62
CA TRP A 33 5.39 18.20 -3.58
C TRP A 33 4.36 17.17 -3.06
N LEU A 34 4.30 16.94 -1.74
CA LEU A 34 3.35 15.99 -1.15
C LEU A 34 1.93 16.53 -1.26
N VAL A 35 1.75 17.82 -0.97
CA VAL A 35 0.46 18.50 -1.10
C VAL A 35 -0.04 18.42 -2.54
N ARG A 36 0.82 18.72 -3.53
CA ARG A 36 0.47 18.60 -4.95
C ARG A 36 0.01 17.19 -5.34
N GLN A 37 0.73 16.16 -4.92
CA GLN A 37 0.38 14.78 -5.26
C GLN A 37 -0.90 14.28 -4.57
N VAL A 38 -1.13 14.67 -3.31
CA VAL A 38 -2.38 14.35 -2.59
C VAL A 38 -3.56 15.00 -3.28
N LEU A 39 -3.47 16.30 -3.59
CA LEU A 39 -4.53 17.02 -4.30
C LEU A 39 -4.79 16.41 -5.68
N SER A 40 -3.74 16.10 -6.45
CA SER A 40 -3.89 15.45 -7.76
C SER A 40 -4.59 14.09 -7.64
N SER A 41 -4.26 13.30 -6.62
CA SER A 41 -4.84 11.97 -6.39
C SER A 41 -6.30 12.03 -5.92
N GLN A 42 -6.66 13.04 -5.11
CA GLN A 42 -8.02 13.26 -4.63
C GLN A 42 -9.00 13.65 -5.74
N HIS A 43 -8.49 14.27 -6.81
CA HIS A 43 -9.30 14.75 -7.94
C HIS A 43 -9.27 13.81 -9.15
N ASP A 44 -8.72 12.60 -9.01
CA ASP A 44 -8.68 11.59 -10.06
C ASP A 44 -9.55 10.38 -9.69
N ASP A 45 -10.82 10.44 -10.08
CA ASP A 45 -11.81 9.39 -9.83
C ASP A 45 -11.37 8.03 -10.39
N VAL A 46 -10.66 8.02 -11.53
CA VAL A 46 -10.18 6.77 -12.15
C VAL A 46 -9.12 6.15 -11.27
N GLN A 47 -8.13 6.93 -10.83
CA GLN A 47 -7.07 6.42 -9.95
C GLN A 47 -7.59 5.99 -8.59
N LEU A 48 -8.57 6.69 -8.02
CA LEU A 48 -9.23 6.28 -6.78
C LEU A 48 -9.88 4.90 -6.94
N THR A 49 -10.49 4.59 -8.09
CA THR A 49 -11.16 3.28 -8.27
C THR A 49 -10.23 2.07 -8.24
N HIS A 50 -8.92 2.27 -8.44
CA HIS A 50 -7.91 1.21 -8.37
C HIS A 50 -7.60 0.73 -6.95
N TRP A 51 -8.06 1.43 -5.93
CA TRP A 51 -7.81 1.10 -4.53
C TRP A 51 -9.12 0.82 -3.81
N THR A 52 -9.08 -0.03 -2.78
CA THR A 52 -10.24 -0.34 -1.93
C THR A 52 -10.12 0.35 -0.57
N ALA A 53 -10.85 -0.12 0.45
CA ALA A 53 -10.78 0.39 1.80
C ALA A 53 -9.62 -0.23 2.61
N SER A 54 -9.07 0.55 3.53
CA SER A 54 -8.04 0.14 4.49
C SER A 54 -8.28 0.77 5.85
N THR A 55 -7.71 0.19 6.89
CA THR A 55 -7.67 0.77 8.25
C THR A 55 -6.30 1.37 8.58
N VAL A 56 -6.29 2.46 9.36
CA VAL A 56 -5.06 3.12 9.85
C VAL A 56 -4.41 2.28 10.96
N ILE A 57 -5.15 1.36 11.57
CA ILE A 57 -4.68 0.51 12.66
C ILE A 57 -3.71 -0.53 12.13
N ASP A 58 -2.46 -0.52 12.60
CA ASP A 58 -1.47 -1.52 12.22
C ASP A 58 -1.57 -2.79 13.08
N ASP A 59 -1.51 -3.95 12.41
CA ASP A 59 -1.64 -5.27 13.03
C ASP A 59 -0.57 -5.56 14.10
N ASN A 60 0.62 -4.96 14.04
CA ASN A 60 1.70 -5.27 14.96
C ASN A 60 1.69 -4.35 16.19
N VAL A 61 1.40 -3.07 15.98
CA VAL A 61 1.35 -2.08 17.09
C VAL A 61 -0.05 -1.92 17.68
N GLN A 62 -1.09 -2.45 17.02
CA GLN A 62 -2.50 -2.37 17.44
C GLN A 62 -2.97 -0.92 17.70
N ALA A 63 -2.43 0.01 16.92
CA ALA A 63 -2.67 1.44 17.05
C ALA A 63 -2.62 2.13 15.67
N PRO A 64 -3.21 3.33 15.53
CA PRO A 64 -3.09 4.11 14.30
C PRO A 64 -1.62 4.43 13.97
N VAL A 65 -1.24 4.29 12.71
CA VAL A 65 0.13 4.67 12.25
C VAL A 65 0.28 6.15 11.91
N PHE A 66 -0.83 6.87 11.79
CA PHE A 66 -0.90 8.33 11.73
C PHE A 66 -2.20 8.80 12.38
N ASP A 67 -2.31 10.09 12.68
CA ASP A 67 -3.41 10.65 13.45
C ASP A 67 -4.65 10.98 12.61
N GLU A 68 -5.74 11.35 13.29
CA GLU A 68 -7.01 11.70 12.67
C GLU A 68 -6.93 13.01 11.87
N ALA A 69 -6.05 13.95 12.22
CA ALA A 69 -5.80 15.16 11.45
C ALA A 69 -5.22 14.81 10.07
N THR A 70 -4.22 13.92 10.04
CA THR A 70 -3.65 13.38 8.81
C THR A 70 -4.70 12.64 7.98
N PHE A 71 -5.49 11.78 8.62
CA PHE A 71 -6.59 11.07 7.96
C PHE A 71 -7.59 12.04 7.32
N THR A 72 -8.05 13.04 8.06
CA THR A 72 -9.05 14.01 7.62
C THR A 72 -8.55 14.83 6.45
N TRP A 73 -7.30 15.28 6.49
CA TRP A 73 -6.68 16.01 5.39
C TRP A 73 -6.54 15.15 4.13
N LEU A 74 -6.11 13.89 4.27
CA LEU A 74 -6.01 12.95 3.15
C LEU A 74 -7.36 12.63 2.51
N HIS A 75 -8.47 12.65 3.25
CA HIS A 75 -9.79 12.28 2.73
C HIS A 75 -10.70 13.47 2.41
N ARG A 76 -10.19 14.69 2.55
CA ARG A 76 -10.99 15.90 2.35
C ARG A 76 -11.55 15.95 0.92
N GLY A 77 -12.87 16.11 0.82
CA GLY A 77 -13.56 16.26 -0.46
C GLY A 77 -13.78 14.96 -1.23
N LEU A 78 -13.34 13.81 -0.71
CA LEU A 78 -13.58 12.53 -1.38
C LEU A 78 -15.06 12.11 -1.29
N PRO A 79 -15.62 11.55 -2.37
CA PRO A 79 -16.87 10.81 -2.29
C PRO A 79 -16.64 9.48 -1.55
N GLY A 80 -17.58 9.07 -0.69
CA GLY A 80 -17.56 7.74 -0.07
C GLY A 80 -17.75 7.70 1.46
N GLY A 81 -17.74 8.85 2.14
CA GLY A 81 -18.05 8.89 3.57
C GLY A 81 -17.06 8.11 4.45
N TYR A 82 -15.77 8.17 4.11
CA TYR A 82 -14.72 7.55 4.92
C TYR A 82 -14.65 8.19 6.30
N GLU A 83 -14.55 7.36 7.34
CA GLU A 83 -14.51 7.78 8.74
C GLU A 83 -13.34 7.11 9.44
N PHE A 84 -12.59 7.87 10.26
CA PHE A 84 -11.46 7.32 11.00
C PHE A 84 -11.92 6.14 11.88
N PRO A 85 -11.23 4.99 11.87
CA PRO A 85 -9.90 4.75 11.29
C PRO A 85 -9.91 4.09 9.91
N ASN A 86 -11.04 4.07 9.18
CA ASN A 86 -11.18 3.34 7.91
C ASN A 86 -11.32 4.30 6.72
N GLY A 87 -10.40 4.21 5.77
CA GLY A 87 -10.28 5.14 4.65
C GLY A 87 -9.92 4.47 3.33
N HIS A 88 -9.63 5.31 2.35
CA HIS A 88 -9.19 4.91 1.02
C HIS A 88 -7.74 4.41 1.04
N ALA A 89 -7.55 3.15 0.66
CA ALA A 89 -6.28 2.45 0.82
C ALA A 89 -5.11 3.12 0.09
N GLY A 90 -5.33 3.65 -1.12
CA GLY A 90 -4.27 4.31 -1.89
C GLY A 90 -3.66 5.48 -1.13
N LEU A 91 -4.50 6.42 -0.70
CA LEU A 91 -4.09 7.63 0.02
C LEU A 91 -3.42 7.30 1.36
N MET A 92 -3.92 6.30 2.07
CA MET A 92 -3.38 5.88 3.36
C MET A 92 -2.03 5.19 3.21
N HIS A 93 -1.92 4.19 2.33
CA HIS A 93 -0.69 3.40 2.18
C HIS A 93 0.40 4.17 1.44
N THR A 94 0.09 5.12 0.56
CA THR A 94 1.11 5.99 -0.05
C THR A 94 1.41 7.20 0.82
N TYR A 95 0.50 8.16 0.89
CA TYR A 95 0.74 9.46 1.52
C TYR A 95 0.67 9.41 3.04
N GLY A 96 -0.29 8.68 3.61
CA GLY A 96 -0.38 8.47 5.06
C GLY A 96 0.87 7.81 5.63
N TYR A 97 1.45 6.82 4.93
CA TYR A 97 2.70 6.19 5.37
C TYR A 97 3.92 7.09 5.27
N LEU A 98 3.99 7.99 4.27
CA LEU A 98 5.05 9.01 4.22
C LEU A 98 5.01 9.91 5.47
N LEU A 99 3.81 10.22 5.97
CA LEU A 99 3.59 11.05 7.16
C LEU A 99 3.62 10.27 8.49
N SER A 100 3.52 8.94 8.46
CA SER A 100 3.59 8.07 9.65
C SER A 100 4.88 8.29 10.43
N THR A 101 4.77 8.63 11.71
CA THR A 101 5.90 8.75 12.67
C THR A 101 6.02 7.54 13.60
N VAL A 102 5.06 6.60 13.53
CA VAL A 102 5.05 5.39 14.35
C VAL A 102 6.09 4.39 13.86
N ILE A 103 6.96 3.95 14.78
CA ILE A 103 7.94 2.89 14.55
C ILE A 103 7.27 1.53 14.79
N THR A 104 7.31 0.67 13.78
CA THR A 104 6.87 -0.73 13.86
C THR A 104 8.06 -1.66 14.09
N PRO A 105 7.85 -2.97 14.33
CA PRO A 105 8.95 -3.94 14.35
C PRO A 105 9.79 -3.98 13.07
N TYR A 106 9.26 -3.44 11.96
CA TYR A 106 9.92 -3.37 10.66
C TYR A 106 10.44 -1.96 10.33
N GLY A 107 10.50 -1.06 11.32
CA GLY A 107 10.88 0.34 11.13
C GLY A 107 9.69 1.25 10.82
N LEU A 108 9.97 2.40 10.19
CA LEU A 108 8.95 3.38 9.82
C LEU A 108 8.21 2.95 8.55
N LYS A 109 6.89 3.14 8.51
CA LYS A 109 6.08 2.82 7.33
C LYS A 109 6.55 3.55 6.06
N ARG A 110 7.04 4.78 6.17
CA ARG A 110 7.58 5.57 5.03
C ARG A 110 8.74 4.89 4.30
N GLN A 111 9.50 4.02 4.97
CA GLN A 111 10.64 3.34 4.35
C GLN A 111 10.21 2.50 3.13
N ARG A 112 8.95 2.04 3.09
CA ARG A 112 8.37 1.34 1.93
C ARG A 112 8.48 2.15 0.62
N TRP A 113 8.54 3.48 0.71
CA TRP A 113 8.61 4.39 -0.43
C TRP A 113 9.98 5.08 -0.58
N LEU A 114 10.83 5.03 0.44
CA LEU A 114 12.15 5.64 0.42
C LEU A 114 13.25 4.66 -0.01
N THR A 115 12.98 3.36 0.05
CA THR A 115 13.86 2.31 -0.48
C THR A 115 13.53 1.95 -1.93
N ASN A 116 14.48 1.32 -2.61
CA ASN A 116 14.33 0.91 -4.01
C ASN A 116 13.70 -0.48 -4.19
N ASP A 117 13.60 -1.25 -3.11
CA ASP A 117 13.29 -2.69 -3.14
C ASP A 117 11.97 -3.00 -3.85
N LEU A 118 10.95 -2.17 -3.63
CA LEU A 118 9.65 -2.34 -4.28
C LEU A 118 9.74 -2.12 -5.79
N ALA A 119 10.40 -1.05 -6.23
CA ALA A 119 10.56 -0.77 -7.65
C ALA A 119 11.36 -1.88 -8.34
N ILE A 120 12.44 -2.34 -7.71
CA ILE A 120 13.29 -3.41 -8.22
C ILE A 120 12.52 -4.74 -8.29
N ALA A 121 11.74 -5.11 -7.27
CA ALA A 121 10.92 -6.33 -7.29
C ALA A 121 9.93 -6.38 -8.46
N PHE A 122 9.50 -5.22 -8.96
CA PHE A 122 8.67 -5.09 -10.16
C PHE A 122 9.48 -4.84 -11.45
N GLY A 123 10.80 -4.93 -11.41
CA GLY A 123 11.73 -4.67 -12.52
C GLY A 123 11.57 -3.28 -13.11
N LYS A 124 11.28 -2.28 -12.26
CA LYS A 124 11.33 -0.86 -12.59
C LYS A 124 12.72 -0.30 -12.28
N GLU A 125 12.97 0.91 -12.75
CA GLU A 125 14.15 1.67 -12.33
C GLU A 125 14.11 1.86 -10.79
N PRO A 126 15.24 1.71 -10.07
CA PRO A 126 15.28 1.73 -8.60
C PRO A 126 14.52 2.87 -7.91
N THR A 127 14.57 4.08 -8.45
CA THR A 127 13.89 5.26 -7.88
C THR A 127 12.47 5.46 -8.37
N TYR A 128 11.97 4.63 -9.30
CA TYR A 128 10.69 4.81 -9.98
C TYR A 128 9.48 4.91 -9.04
N LEU A 129 9.54 4.35 -7.82
CA LEU A 129 8.47 4.45 -6.83
C LEU A 129 8.82 5.36 -5.64
N GLN A 130 9.92 6.11 -5.72
CA GLN A 130 10.19 7.18 -4.75
C GLN A 130 9.20 8.34 -4.97
N PRO A 131 8.79 9.04 -3.90
CA PRO A 131 7.76 10.06 -3.98
C PRO A 131 8.13 11.22 -4.92
N THR A 132 9.40 11.64 -4.93
CA THR A 132 9.88 12.80 -5.71
C THR A 132 10.42 12.45 -7.10
N ALA A 133 10.32 11.18 -7.53
CA ALA A 133 10.90 10.73 -8.80
C ALA A 133 10.13 11.20 -10.05
N SER A 134 8.89 11.66 -9.89
CA SER A 134 8.03 12.08 -10.99
C SER A 134 6.94 13.04 -10.50
N GLU A 135 6.45 13.90 -11.40
CA GLU A 135 5.23 14.68 -11.19
C GLU A 135 3.97 13.80 -11.26
N THR A 136 4.02 12.62 -11.90
CA THR A 136 2.92 11.66 -11.83
C THR A 136 2.75 11.19 -10.38
N PRO A 137 1.53 11.29 -9.81
CA PRO A 137 1.29 10.96 -8.41
C PRO A 137 1.79 9.56 -8.05
N LEU A 138 2.42 9.43 -6.88
CA LEU A 138 2.91 8.14 -6.38
C LEU A 138 1.81 7.06 -6.37
N MET A 139 0.58 7.42 -5.97
CA MET A 139 -0.55 6.48 -5.95
C MET A 139 -0.82 5.85 -7.32
N GLU A 140 -0.79 6.65 -8.40
CA GLU A 140 -0.97 6.18 -9.78
C GLU A 140 0.21 5.32 -10.26
N ARG A 141 1.45 5.75 -9.99
CA ARG A 141 2.65 4.97 -10.35
C ARG A 141 2.68 3.61 -9.66
N VAL A 142 2.25 3.55 -8.40
CA VAL A 142 2.12 2.30 -7.66
C VAL A 142 1.01 1.44 -8.28
N ALA A 143 -0.17 2.00 -8.52
CA ALA A 143 -1.29 1.25 -9.08
C ALA A 143 -0.95 0.62 -10.43
N SER A 144 -0.43 1.42 -11.37
CA SER A 144 -0.01 0.95 -12.70
C SER A 144 1.11 -0.10 -12.64
N THR A 145 1.93 -0.10 -11.60
CA THR A 145 3.01 -1.09 -11.42
C THR A 145 2.49 -2.42 -10.92
N VAL A 146 1.57 -2.43 -9.95
CA VAL A 146 1.20 -3.65 -9.23
C VAL A 146 -0.07 -4.32 -9.74
N LEU A 147 -0.98 -3.56 -10.37
CA LEU A 147 -2.24 -4.09 -10.89
C LEU A 147 -2.09 -5.24 -11.89
N PRO A 148 -1.11 -5.25 -12.82
CA PRO A 148 -0.94 -6.37 -13.74
C PRO A 148 -0.67 -7.69 -13.01
N ALA A 149 0.23 -7.69 -12.02
CA ALA A 149 0.55 -8.87 -11.23
C ALA A 149 -0.61 -9.29 -10.32
N LEU A 150 -1.36 -8.33 -9.78
CA LEU A 150 -2.54 -8.62 -8.97
C LEU A 150 -3.69 -9.17 -9.81
N SER A 151 -3.93 -8.65 -11.02
CA SER A 151 -5.07 -9.02 -11.86
C SER A 151 -4.87 -10.36 -12.55
N ASP A 152 -3.68 -10.59 -13.10
CA ASP A 152 -3.30 -11.81 -13.80
C ASP A 152 -1.88 -12.27 -13.40
N PRO A 153 -1.76 -12.96 -12.25
CA PRO A 153 -0.47 -13.46 -11.76
C PRO A 153 0.18 -14.49 -12.70
N VAL A 154 -0.58 -15.09 -13.61
CA VAL A 154 -0.08 -16.12 -14.54
C VAL A 154 0.40 -15.48 -15.85
N GLY A 155 -0.31 -14.47 -16.34
CA GLY A 155 0.03 -13.75 -17.57
C GLY A 155 0.93 -12.52 -17.38
N THR A 156 1.24 -12.13 -16.14
CA THR A 156 2.18 -11.02 -15.87
C THR A 156 3.60 -11.34 -16.35
N THR A 157 4.33 -10.30 -16.77
CA THR A 157 5.75 -10.43 -17.16
C THR A 157 6.71 -10.50 -15.97
N ARG A 158 6.19 -10.40 -14.74
CA ARG A 158 6.98 -10.45 -13.51
C ARG A 158 7.12 -11.89 -13.03
N VAL A 159 8.22 -12.18 -12.33
CA VAL A 159 8.36 -13.49 -11.68
C VAL A 159 7.46 -13.52 -10.45
N VAL A 160 6.46 -14.39 -10.49
CA VAL A 160 5.55 -14.65 -9.36
C VAL A 160 6.04 -15.88 -8.61
N LEU A 161 6.41 -15.71 -7.35
CA LEU A 161 6.86 -16.80 -6.48
C LEU A 161 5.67 -17.71 -6.11
N ALA A 162 4.58 -17.11 -5.63
CA ALA A 162 3.34 -17.80 -5.29
C ALA A 162 2.20 -16.77 -5.18
N PHE A 163 0.96 -17.22 -5.33
CA PHE A 163 -0.22 -16.43 -5.02
C PHE A 163 -1.34 -17.28 -4.41
N ASP A 164 -2.25 -16.64 -3.68
CA ASP A 164 -3.48 -17.28 -3.20
C ASP A 164 -4.70 -16.55 -3.77
N GLU A 165 -5.83 -17.24 -3.79
CA GLU A 165 -7.14 -16.62 -3.91
C GLU A 165 -8.00 -17.10 -2.76
N VAL A 166 -8.61 -16.16 -2.06
CA VAL A 166 -9.44 -16.42 -0.90
C VAL A 166 -10.79 -15.81 -1.13
N VAL A 167 -11.83 -16.64 -1.14
CA VAL A 167 -13.19 -16.22 -1.52
C VAL A 167 -14.14 -16.47 -0.36
N ASP A 168 -14.72 -15.39 0.17
CA ASP A 168 -15.84 -15.45 1.12
C ASP A 168 -17.14 -15.18 0.36
N THR A 169 -18.25 -15.07 1.08
CA THR A 169 -19.58 -14.82 0.48
C THR A 169 -19.68 -13.55 -0.35
N VAL A 170 -18.78 -12.57 -0.16
CA VAL A 170 -18.84 -11.22 -0.73
C VAL A 170 -17.54 -10.79 -1.40
N ASN A 171 -16.38 -11.26 -0.92
CA ASN A 171 -15.06 -10.79 -1.33
C ASN A 171 -14.22 -11.94 -1.88
N ALA A 172 -13.48 -11.65 -2.95
CA ALA A 172 -12.41 -12.50 -3.44
C ALA A 172 -11.09 -11.72 -3.29
N MET A 173 -10.27 -12.13 -2.33
CA MET A 173 -9.00 -11.50 -1.97
C MET A 173 -7.85 -12.29 -2.58
N ARG A 174 -6.82 -11.60 -3.03
CA ARG A 174 -5.64 -12.21 -3.64
C ARG A 174 -4.37 -11.64 -3.04
N THR A 175 -3.47 -12.52 -2.64
CA THR A 175 -2.09 -12.19 -2.24
C THR A 175 -1.15 -12.68 -3.33
N VAL A 176 -0.25 -11.83 -3.83
CA VAL A 176 0.74 -12.18 -4.85
C VAL A 176 2.13 -11.81 -4.35
N PHE A 177 3.04 -12.79 -4.31
CA PHE A 177 4.46 -12.54 -4.09
C PHE A 177 5.18 -12.43 -5.44
N VAL A 178 5.74 -11.26 -5.72
CA VAL A 178 6.58 -11.03 -6.90
C VAL A 178 8.03 -10.92 -6.50
N ALA A 179 8.93 -11.28 -7.40
CA ALA A 179 10.36 -11.11 -7.20
C ALA A 179 11.08 -10.67 -8.47
N ASP A 180 12.24 -10.04 -8.28
CA ASP A 180 13.24 -9.86 -9.32
C ASP A 180 14.36 -10.89 -9.15
N PRO A 181 14.56 -11.81 -10.11
CA PRO A 181 15.58 -12.86 -9.99
C PRO A 181 17.02 -12.34 -9.95
N GLY A 182 17.28 -11.16 -10.51
CA GLY A 182 18.63 -10.60 -10.59
C GLY A 182 19.12 -10.05 -9.26
N SER A 183 18.24 -9.40 -8.50
CA SER A 183 18.53 -8.77 -7.22
C SER A 183 18.08 -9.58 -6.00
N GLY A 184 17.12 -10.50 -6.18
CA GLY A 184 16.44 -11.18 -5.07
C GLY A 184 15.39 -10.31 -4.36
N SER A 185 15.15 -9.07 -4.82
CA SER A 185 14.14 -8.18 -4.25
C SER A 185 12.77 -8.82 -4.38
N THR A 186 12.03 -8.89 -3.27
CA THR A 186 10.70 -9.51 -3.22
C THR A 186 9.69 -8.49 -2.73
N ALA A 187 8.48 -8.51 -3.28
CA ALA A 187 7.37 -7.69 -2.82
C ALA A 187 6.08 -8.51 -2.73
N VAL A 188 5.17 -8.06 -1.88
CA VAL A 188 3.82 -8.59 -1.80
C VAL A 188 2.82 -7.57 -2.32
N VAL A 189 1.84 -8.02 -3.08
CA VAL A 189 0.63 -7.25 -3.44
C VAL A 189 -0.56 -7.96 -2.85
N TYR A 190 -1.47 -7.20 -2.24
CA TYR A 190 -2.71 -7.72 -1.73
C TYR A 190 -3.87 -6.86 -2.19
N GLY A 191 -4.96 -7.49 -2.61
CA GLY A 191 -6.09 -6.77 -3.17
C GLY A 191 -7.35 -7.61 -3.30
N LEU A 192 -8.44 -6.92 -3.61
CA LEU A 192 -9.73 -7.50 -4.00
C LEU A 192 -9.70 -7.77 -5.50
N VAL A 193 -10.02 -9.00 -5.91
CA VAL A 193 -10.15 -9.40 -7.31
C VAL A 193 -11.49 -10.07 -7.51
N THR A 194 -12.36 -9.43 -8.27
CA THR A 194 -13.66 -9.97 -8.69
C THR A 194 -13.67 -10.16 -10.20
N SER A 195 -14.70 -10.81 -10.75
CA SER A 195 -14.86 -10.98 -12.20
C SER A 195 -14.92 -9.66 -12.98
N SER A 196 -15.26 -8.55 -12.32
CA SER A 196 -15.44 -7.24 -12.96
C SER A 196 -14.44 -6.17 -12.51
N LYS A 197 -13.68 -6.40 -11.43
CA LYS A 197 -12.84 -5.36 -10.83
C LYS A 197 -11.67 -5.94 -10.04
N THR A 198 -10.50 -5.33 -10.21
CA THR A 198 -9.33 -5.52 -9.35
C THR A 198 -9.04 -4.23 -8.60
N GLN A 199 -8.88 -4.30 -7.28
CA GLN A 199 -8.53 -3.16 -6.42
C GLN A 199 -7.41 -3.53 -5.46
N ILE A 200 -6.48 -2.61 -5.27
CA ILE A 200 -5.35 -2.77 -4.36
C ILE A 200 -5.78 -2.41 -2.94
N VAL A 201 -5.38 -3.24 -1.98
CA VAL A 201 -5.35 -2.90 -0.56
C VAL A 201 -3.97 -2.35 -0.20
N SER A 202 -2.92 -3.15 -0.40
CA SER A 202 -1.58 -2.79 0.03
C SER A 202 -0.53 -3.45 -0.86
N THR A 203 0.64 -2.83 -0.92
CA THR A 203 1.84 -3.39 -1.53
C THR A 203 3.06 -2.90 -0.75
N PHE A 204 4.07 -3.76 -0.59
CA PHE A 204 5.30 -3.40 0.10
C PHE A 204 6.43 -4.41 -0.18
N PRO A 205 7.69 -3.98 -0.09
CA PRO A 205 8.82 -4.90 -0.17
C PRO A 205 8.85 -5.80 1.06
N VAL A 206 9.33 -7.02 0.87
CA VAL A 206 9.61 -7.99 1.93
C VAL A 206 11.04 -8.48 1.79
N GLN A 207 11.57 -9.09 2.86
CA GLN A 207 12.87 -9.74 2.78
C GLN A 207 12.88 -10.78 1.64
N PRO A 208 14.03 -10.98 0.96
CA PRO A 208 14.14 -11.96 -0.11
C PRO A 208 13.54 -13.29 0.28
N LEU A 209 12.61 -13.78 -0.53
CA LEU A 209 11.81 -14.95 -0.21
C LEU A 209 12.02 -16.02 -1.29
N ALA A 210 12.32 -17.25 -0.88
CA ALA A 210 12.25 -18.36 -1.81
C ALA A 210 10.78 -18.78 -2.04
N GLN A 211 10.51 -19.43 -3.17
CA GLN A 211 9.17 -19.88 -3.54
C GLN A 211 8.50 -20.75 -2.46
N GLU A 212 9.25 -21.68 -1.84
CA GLU A 212 8.71 -22.54 -0.77
C GLU A 212 8.22 -21.72 0.43
N TRP A 213 9.01 -20.73 0.86
CA TRP A 213 8.62 -19.83 1.95
C TRP A 213 7.42 -18.95 1.59
N ALA A 214 7.29 -18.52 0.33
CA ALA A 214 6.10 -17.84 -0.16
C ALA A 214 4.85 -18.70 0.04
N ARG A 215 4.90 -19.97 -0.34
CA ARG A 215 3.80 -20.92 -0.15
C ARG A 215 3.46 -21.13 1.33
N THR A 216 4.48 -21.27 2.18
CA THR A 216 4.29 -21.41 3.63
C THR A 216 3.54 -20.21 4.20
N ARG A 217 3.91 -18.97 3.80
CA ARG A 217 3.19 -17.76 4.23
C ARG A 217 1.74 -17.76 3.78
N LEU A 218 1.46 -18.18 2.55
CA LEU A 218 0.10 -18.26 2.03
C LEU A 218 -0.75 -19.32 2.74
N SER A 219 -0.12 -20.38 3.26
CA SER A 219 -0.78 -21.45 4.01
C SER A 219 -1.13 -21.10 5.46
N GLU A 220 -0.68 -19.95 5.97
CA GLU A 220 -1.10 -19.45 7.29
C GLU A 220 -2.63 -19.25 7.34
N PRO A 221 -3.28 -19.45 8.51
CA PRO A 221 -4.73 -19.31 8.66
C PRO A 221 -5.26 -18.02 8.03
N THR A 222 -6.30 -18.16 7.21
CA THR A 222 -6.74 -17.07 6.38
C THR A 222 -7.52 -16.04 7.19
N ARG A 223 -7.10 -14.78 7.05
CA ARG A 223 -7.69 -13.60 7.68
C ARG A 223 -7.62 -12.44 6.70
N TYR A 224 -8.37 -11.37 6.92
CA TYR A 224 -8.13 -10.13 6.19
C TYR A 224 -6.74 -9.59 6.57
N ARG A 225 -5.85 -9.47 5.58
CA ARG A 225 -4.44 -9.11 5.79
C ARG A 225 -4.18 -7.63 5.49
N PHE A 226 -3.02 -7.16 5.95
CA PHE A 226 -2.38 -5.93 5.47
C PHE A 226 -3.30 -4.70 5.49
N ASN A 227 -3.99 -4.52 6.61
CA ASN A 227 -4.86 -3.40 6.90
C ASN A 227 -6.13 -3.33 6.05
N TYR A 228 -6.55 -4.37 5.35
CA TYR A 228 -7.85 -4.34 4.65
C TYR A 228 -9.00 -4.07 5.64
N ALA A 229 -9.90 -3.15 5.26
CA ALA A 229 -11.11 -2.83 6.00
C ALA A 229 -12.34 -3.37 5.23
N PRO A 230 -12.78 -4.61 5.50
CA PRO A 230 -13.97 -5.17 4.86
C PRO A 230 -15.24 -4.42 5.30
N PRO A 231 -16.27 -4.30 4.44
CA PRO A 231 -17.49 -3.55 4.77
C PRO A 231 -18.36 -4.22 5.85
N THR A 232 -18.23 -5.53 6.03
CA THR A 232 -19.12 -6.35 6.86
C THR A 232 -18.39 -7.13 7.96
N ALA A 233 -17.10 -6.88 8.17
CA ALA A 233 -16.28 -7.57 9.15
C ALA A 233 -15.26 -6.63 9.80
N SER A 234 -14.57 -7.09 10.84
CA SER A 234 -13.49 -6.32 11.44
C SER A 234 -12.18 -6.51 10.67
N PRO A 235 -11.35 -5.48 10.50
CA PRO A 235 -9.99 -5.64 10.00
C PRO A 235 -9.23 -6.73 10.79
N GLY A 236 -8.50 -7.58 10.09
CA GLY A 236 -7.74 -8.67 10.72
C GLY A 236 -8.56 -9.88 11.16
N SER A 237 -9.89 -9.88 11.02
CA SER A 237 -10.73 -11.03 11.39
C SER A 237 -10.44 -12.25 10.52
N ALA A 238 -10.75 -13.43 11.05
CA ALA A 238 -10.74 -14.66 10.29
C ALA A 238 -11.61 -14.53 9.03
N PHE A 239 -11.20 -15.23 7.99
CA PHE A 239 -11.89 -15.26 6.72
C PHE A 239 -12.77 -16.53 6.68
N ASP A 240 -14.09 -16.35 6.70
CA ASP A 240 -15.06 -17.46 6.80
C ASP A 240 -15.34 -18.17 5.46
N GLY A 241 -14.39 -18.09 4.53
CA GLY A 241 -14.50 -18.52 3.14
C GLY A 241 -13.59 -19.71 2.78
N SER A 242 -13.54 -20.00 1.48
CA SER A 242 -12.62 -21.00 0.93
C SER A 242 -11.30 -20.35 0.49
N THR A 243 -10.20 -21.08 0.68
CA THR A 243 -8.86 -20.66 0.27
C THR A 243 -8.36 -21.60 -0.82
N GLU A 244 -8.01 -21.06 -1.99
CA GLU A 244 -7.29 -21.77 -3.04
C GLU A 244 -5.86 -21.22 -3.14
N VAL A 245 -4.88 -22.04 -2.82
CA VAL A 245 -3.47 -21.67 -3.00
C VAL A 245 -3.05 -22.08 -4.41
N LEU A 246 -2.72 -21.10 -5.24
CA LEU A 246 -2.38 -21.29 -6.64
C LEU A 246 -0.89 -21.02 -6.86
N VAL A 247 -0.22 -21.98 -7.46
CA VAL A 247 1.22 -21.88 -7.70
C VAL A 247 1.45 -21.63 -9.17
N SER A 248 2.03 -20.49 -9.51
CA SER A 248 2.64 -20.33 -10.82
C SER A 248 3.83 -21.28 -10.92
N ARG A 249 3.75 -22.23 -11.85
CA ARG A 249 4.90 -23.00 -12.32
C ARG A 249 5.60 -22.09 -13.34
N VAL A 250 6.65 -21.40 -12.91
CA VAL A 250 7.65 -20.84 -13.83
C VAL A 250 8.88 -21.72 -13.75
#